data_AF-A0A0U3E8N2-F1
#
_entry.id   AF-A0A0U3E8N2-F1
#
_cell.length_a   1.000
_cell.length_b   1.000
_cell.length_c   1.000
_cell.angle_alpha   90.00
_cell.angle_beta   90.00
_cell.angle_gamma   90.00
#
_symmetry.space_group_name_H-M   'P 1'
#
loop_
_entity.id
_entity.type
_entity.pdbx_description
1 polymer ?
#
loop_
_entity_poly.entity_id
_entity_poly.type
_entity_poly.pdbx_seq_one_letter_code
_entity_poly.pdbx_strand_id
1 'polypeptide(L)'
;MHLKDLLDTLGLRLKLPQHWYSTDISNDFEEGKLVENGDVVIIEAENGDKLRRITIDVNDGMSIITLHPDGKEIGVKYLDNKDDFEYIGKISDLKD
;
A
#
# COMPACT_ATOMS: atom_id res chain seq x y z
N MET A 1 7.05 1.71 -12.80
CA MET A 1 5.69 2.21 -13.07
C MET A 1 5.26 2.98 -11.84
N HIS A 2 4.58 4.12 -11.98
CA HIS A 2 4.06 4.80 -10.80
C HIS A 2 3.15 3.86 -10.01
N LEU A 3 3.27 3.89 -8.68
CA LEU A 3 2.48 3.05 -7.78
C LEU A 3 0.97 3.13 -8.07
N LYS A 4 0.47 4.34 -8.36
CA LYS A 4 -0.92 4.56 -8.75
C LYS A 4 -1.34 3.75 -9.98
N ASP A 5 -0.53 3.76 -11.04
CA ASP A 5 -0.85 3.06 -12.29
C ASP A 5 -0.85 1.54 -12.09
N LEU A 6 0.02 1.04 -11.21
CA LEU A 6 0.06 -0.37 -10.84
C LEU A 6 -1.22 -0.79 -10.11
N LEU A 7 -1.66 0.02 -9.13
CA LEU A 7 -2.90 -0.24 -8.39
C LEU A 7 -4.13 -0.17 -9.29
N ASP A 8 -4.19 0.82 -10.18
CA ASP A 8 -5.26 0.96 -11.17
C ASP A 8 -5.30 -0.26 -12.12
N THR A 9 -4.14 -0.76 -12.56
CA THR A 9 -4.02 -1.97 -13.39
C THR A 9 -4.53 -3.22 -12.67
N LEU A 10 -4.31 -3.30 -11.35
CA LEU A 10 -4.81 -4.39 -10.50
C LEU A 10 -6.30 -4.22 -10.13
N GLY A 11 -6.93 -3.10 -10.49
CA GLY A 11 -8.31 -2.80 -10.11
C GLY A 11 -8.47 -2.46 -8.62
N LEU A 12 -7.37 -2.18 -7.91
CA LEU A 12 -7.37 -1.88 -6.48
C LEU A 12 -7.59 -0.39 -6.25
N ARG A 13 -8.74 -0.04 -5.66
CA ARG A 13 -9.07 1.35 -5.30
C ARG A 13 -8.77 1.62 -3.84
N LEU A 14 -7.55 2.07 -3.58
CA LEU A 14 -7.06 2.36 -2.23
C LEU A 14 -7.04 3.88 -1.98
N LYS A 15 -7.12 4.30 -0.71
CA LYS A 15 -6.94 5.70 -0.27
C LYS A 15 -5.57 5.84 0.42
N LEU A 16 -4.50 5.61 -0.33
CA LEU A 16 -3.15 5.88 0.15
C LEU A 16 -2.95 7.37 0.46
N PRO A 17 -1.97 7.72 1.32
CA PRO A 17 -1.63 9.10 1.61
C PRO A 17 -1.47 9.93 0.33
N GLN A 18 -1.90 11.19 0.34
CA GLN A 18 -1.91 12.04 -0.86
C GLN A 18 -0.55 12.12 -1.58
N HIS A 19 0.56 12.05 -0.83
CA HIS A 19 1.91 12.03 -1.39
C HIS A 19 2.23 10.79 -2.24
N TRP A 20 1.38 9.75 -2.24
CA TRP A 20 1.53 8.54 -3.08
C TRP A 20 0.76 8.66 -4.40
N TYR A 21 -0.18 9.61 -4.49
CA TYR A 21 -1.02 9.85 -5.67
C TYR A 21 -0.79 11.20 -6.34
N SER A 22 -0.18 12.16 -5.63
CA SER A 22 -0.15 13.53 -6.09
C SER A 22 0.83 13.70 -7.23
N THR A 23 0.31 14.09 -8.38
CA THR A 23 1.09 14.60 -9.51
C THR A 23 1.49 16.06 -9.34
N ASP A 24 0.93 16.76 -8.35
CA ASP A 24 0.91 18.23 -8.27
C ASP A 24 1.68 18.80 -7.07
N ILE A 25 2.10 17.98 -6.10
CA ILE A 25 2.84 18.42 -4.91
C ILE A 25 4.26 17.84 -4.98
N SER A 26 5.20 18.63 -5.50
CA SER A 26 6.66 18.43 -5.55
C SER A 26 7.19 16.98 -5.40
N ASN A 27 7.40 16.35 -6.56
CA ASN A 27 8.63 15.65 -6.99
C ASN A 27 9.04 14.26 -6.49
N ASP A 28 8.27 13.58 -5.66
CA ASP A 28 8.67 12.25 -5.17
C ASP A 28 7.58 11.20 -5.49
N PHE A 29 7.53 10.77 -6.75
CA PHE A 29 6.68 9.64 -7.14
C PHE A 29 7.32 8.35 -6.66
N GLU A 30 6.55 7.50 -5.98
CA GLU A 30 6.98 6.15 -5.68
C GLU A 30 6.84 5.27 -6.92
N GLU A 31 7.97 4.76 -7.39
CA GLU A 31 8.00 3.71 -8.41
C GLU A 31 7.63 2.39 -7.75
N GLY A 32 6.52 1.81 -8.21
CA GLY A 32 5.99 0.54 -7.72
C GLY A 32 6.44 -0.63 -8.60
N LYS A 33 6.88 -1.70 -7.95
CA LYS A 33 7.12 -3.00 -8.58
C LYS A 33 6.28 -4.07 -7.90
N LEU A 34 5.47 -4.76 -8.69
CA LEU A 34 4.74 -5.93 -8.23
C LEU A 34 5.71 -7.08 -7.94
N VAL A 35 5.69 -7.58 -6.71
CA VAL A 35 6.50 -8.70 -6.24
C VAL A 35 5.69 -9.98 -6.21
N GLU A 36 4.45 -9.90 -5.70
CA GLU A 36 3.53 -11.03 -5.57
C GLU A 36 2.12 -10.60 -5.92
N ASN A 37 1.35 -11.49 -6.54
CA ASN A 37 -0.03 -11.24 -6.99
C ASN A 37 -0.89 -12.50 -6.79
N GLY A 38 -1.95 -12.38 -6.01
CA GLY A 38 -2.85 -13.47 -5.63
C GLY A 38 -3.82 -13.00 -4.55
N ASP A 39 -4.08 -13.86 -3.55
CA ASP A 39 -4.84 -13.49 -2.34
C ASP A 39 -4.16 -12.36 -1.55
N VAL A 40 -2.84 -12.28 -1.67
CA VAL A 40 -2.02 -11.20 -1.16
C VAL A 40 -1.25 -10.58 -2.33
N VAL A 41 -1.28 -9.26 -2.42
CA VAL A 41 -0.53 -8.45 -3.38
C VAL A 41 0.61 -7.77 -2.64
N ILE A 42 1.84 -7.98 -3.09
CA ILE A 42 3.02 -7.32 -2.50
C ILE A 42 3.62 -6.38 -3.54
N ILE A 43 3.81 -5.13 -3.16
CA ILE A 43 4.40 -4.08 -3.97
C ILE A 43 5.62 -3.52 -3.25
N GLU A 44 6.74 -3.43 -3.97
CA GLU A 44 7.91 -2.67 -3.53
C GLU A 44 7.81 -1.27 -4.14
N ALA A 45 7.84 -0.26 -3.27
CA ALA A 45 7.71 1.14 -3.62
C ALA A 45 9.03 1.86 -3.32
N GLU A 46 9.64 2.45 -4.34
CA GLU A 46 10.95 3.10 -4.26
C GLU A 46 10.82 4.61 -4.45
N ASN A 47 11.47 5.38 -3.58
CA ASN A 47 11.68 6.81 -3.75
C ASN A 47 13.12 7.17 -3.33
N GLY A 48 13.98 7.41 -4.31
CA GLY A 48 15.42 7.59 -4.10
C GLY A 48 16.04 6.34 -3.45
N ASP A 49 16.79 6.51 -2.35
CA ASP A 49 17.39 5.40 -1.59
C ASP A 49 16.43 4.72 -0.61
N LYS A 50 15.14 5.11 -0.60
CA LYS A 50 14.14 4.59 0.34
C LYS A 50 13.29 3.54 -0.34
N LEU A 51 13.46 2.29 0.09
CA LEU A 51 12.60 1.17 -0.29
C LEU A 51 11.53 0.93 0.77
N ARG A 52 10.27 0.93 0.37
CA ARG A 52 9.12 0.56 1.18
C ARG A 52 8.49 -0.71 0.62
N ARG A 53 7.91 -1.53 1.49
CA ARG A 53 7.12 -2.70 1.07
C ARG A 53 5.67 -2.51 1.48
N ILE A 54 4.77 -2.66 0.52
CA ILE A 54 3.33 -2.57 0.68
C ILE A 54 2.75 -3.96 0.50
N THR A 55 2.16 -4.51 1.53
CA THR A 55 1.44 -5.79 1.49
C THR A 55 -0.05 -5.51 1.54
N ILE A 56 -0.81 -6.02 0.59
CA ILE A 56 -2.25 -5.81 0.45
C ILE A 56 -2.93 -7.18 0.49
N ASP A 57 -3.74 -7.44 1.50
CA ASP A 57 -4.62 -8.61 1.54
C ASP A 57 -5.97 -8.24 0.91
N VAL A 58 -6.30 -8.81 -0.24
CA VAL A 58 -7.52 -8.45 -0.97
C VAL A 58 -8.76 -9.19 -0.46
N ASN A 59 -8.58 -10.25 0.35
CA ASN A 59 -9.66 -11.07 0.86
C ASN A 59 -10.16 -10.58 2.22
N ASP A 60 -9.29 -10.02 3.06
CA ASP A 60 -9.62 -9.52 4.39
C ASP A 60 -10.05 -8.03 4.37
N GLY A 61 -11.01 -7.66 3.52
CA GLY A 61 -11.51 -6.29 3.45
C GLY A 61 -10.50 -5.26 2.95
N MET A 62 -9.50 -5.65 2.16
CA MET A 62 -8.42 -4.76 1.71
C MET A 62 -7.59 -4.19 2.87
N SER A 63 -6.90 -5.08 3.59
CA SER A 63 -5.88 -4.69 4.56
C SER A 63 -4.58 -4.31 3.86
N ILE A 64 -3.99 -3.18 4.21
CA ILE A 64 -2.71 -2.69 3.71
C ILE A 64 -1.72 -2.58 4.86
N ILE A 65 -0.50 -3.09 4.66
CA ILE A 65 0.62 -2.82 5.56
C ILE A 65 1.79 -2.23 4.80
N THR A 66 2.30 -1.12 5.32
CA THR A 66 3.49 -0.45 4.82
C THR A 66 4.65 -0.69 5.78
N LEU A 67 5.72 -1.33 5.29
CA LEU A 67 7.01 -1.42 5.96
C LEU A 67 7.91 -0.29 5.46
N HIS A 68 8.31 0.58 6.37
CA HIS A 68 9.22 1.69 6.10
C HIS A 68 10.70 1.26 6.21
N PRO A 69 11.63 2.00 5.58
CA PRO A 69 13.06 1.67 5.62
C PRO A 69 13.67 1.63 7.03
N ASP A 70 13.05 2.32 7.99
CA ASP A 70 13.45 2.35 9.40
C ASP A 70 12.91 1.15 10.21
N GLY A 71 12.22 0.23 9.56
CA GLY A 71 11.58 -0.93 10.18
C GLY A 71 10.22 -0.63 10.82
N LYS A 72 9.69 0.59 10.68
CA LYS A 72 8.35 0.91 11.15
C LYS A 72 7.30 0.27 10.25
N GLU A 73 6.33 -0.41 10.86
CA GLU A 73 5.15 -0.94 10.18
C GLU A 73 3.93 -0.06 10.46
N ILE A 74 3.14 0.20 9.42
CA ILE A 74 1.85 0.88 9.51
C ILE A 74 0.81 0.03 8.77
N GLY A 75 -0.08 -0.60 9.52
CA GLY A 75 -1.21 -1.35 8.99
C GLY A 75 -2.53 -0.58 9.06
N VAL A 76 -3.28 -0.60 7.97
CA VAL A 76 -4.66 -0.08 7.88
C VAL A 76 -5.57 -1.09 7.19
N LYS A 77 -6.79 -1.26 7.69
CA LYS A 77 -7.84 -2.07 7.05
C LYS A 77 -8.92 -1.15 6.56
N TYR A 78 -9.27 -1.23 5.27
CA TYR A 78 -10.39 -0.48 4.75
C TYR A 78 -11.69 -1.19 5.13
N LEU A 79 -12.69 -0.41 5.52
CA LEU A 79 -14.02 -0.94 5.80
C LEU A 79 -14.88 -0.80 4.54
N ASP A 80 -15.90 -1.65 4.41
CA ASP A 80 -16.78 -1.68 3.22
C ASP A 80 -17.44 -0.32 2.91
N ASN A 81 -17.56 0.55 3.91
CA ASN A 81 -17.89 1.94 3.73
C ASN A 81 -16.65 2.71 3.23
N LYS A 82 -16.70 3.12 1.96
CA LYS A 82 -15.65 3.74 1.12
C LYS A 82 -14.78 4.87 1.72
N ASP A 83 -15.09 5.34 2.93
CA ASP A 83 -14.41 6.45 3.59
C ASP A 83 -13.80 6.12 4.95
N ASP A 84 -14.05 4.93 5.53
CA ASP A 84 -13.50 4.55 6.83
C ASP A 84 -12.40 3.50 6.70
N PHE A 85 -11.38 3.65 7.54
CA PHE A 85 -10.31 2.68 7.72
C PHE A 85 -10.03 2.50 9.22
N GLU A 86 -9.63 1.30 9.59
CA GLU A 86 -9.18 0.95 10.95
C GLU A 86 -7.66 0.77 10.95
N TYR A 87 -7.00 1.23 12.01
CA TYR A 87 -5.58 0.94 12.22
C TYR A 87 -5.42 -0.48 12.78
N ILE A 88 -4.72 -1.34 12.05
CA ILE A 88 -4.59 -2.77 12.38
C ILE A 88 -3.17 -3.19 12.78
N GLY A 89 -2.24 -2.24 12.94
CA GLY A 89 -0.94 -2.55 13.51
C GLY A 89 0.01 -3.29 12.56
N LYS A 90 0.51 -4.47 12.95
CA LYS A 90 1.63 -5.18 12.31
C LYS A 90 1.17 -6.32 11.38
N ILE A 91 2.09 -6.81 10.54
CA ILE A 91 1.84 -7.98 9.65
C ILE A 91 1.42 -9.23 10.42
N SER A 92 1.89 -9.40 11.65
CA SER A 92 1.49 -10.52 12.53
C SER A 92 -0.01 -10.53 12.83
N ASP A 93 -0.65 -9.37 12.79
CA ASP A 93 -2.02 -9.18 13.26
C ASP A 93 -3.04 -9.44 12.13
N LEU A 94 -2.56 -9.61 10.89
CA LEU A 94 -3.39 -9.98 9.72
C LEU A 94 -3.61 -11.49 9.57
N LYS A 95 -2.82 -12.32 10.25
CA LYS A 95 -2.90 -13.76 10.11
C LYS A 95 -3.81 -14.32 11.20
N ASP A 96 -5.08 -14.50 10.89
CA ASP A 96 -5.97 -15.51 11.51
C ASP A 96 -6.67 -16.33 10.43
#